data_AF-A0A2J1E0G9-F1
#
_entry.id   AF-A0A2J1E0G9-F1
#
_cell.length_a   1.000
_cell.length_b   1.000
_cell.length_c   1.000
_cell.angle_alpha   90.00
_cell.angle_beta   90.00
_cell.angle_gamma   90.00
#
_symmetry.space_group_name_H-M   'P 1'
#
loop_
_entity.id
_entity.type
_entity.pdbx_description
1 polymer ?
#
loop_
_entity_poly.entity_id
_entity_poly.type
_entity_poly.pdbx_seq_one_letter_code
_entity_poly.pdbx_strand_id
1 'polypeptide(L)'
;FIDTPKGKTVQGCLEASGDIFAGLAELEEHLADADLVIDALLGTGVNRSLEGIYKEALQMTANVRNTRPEMQVLAVDLPSGLNADTGQADDACLKADFTLSLGIAKQGLFTHRGLELSGAVSVADIGIPPELTTDIQAVLIEKDWAKSVLPVRSPHANKGSFGRVMIVAGSDRYIGAAILAGSAAMRVGAGLVTLALPKSLTGAVASRIPEATYLPLPEVSSGTADNSAARLVLSELGKYDVLLIGPGLGQTGYSARLVTEVLSNLPVGLKVIIDADALNILSAIPDWWLEYKFDAVLTPHPGEMARLAKTTTEAVQSDRFGLCQKFACKWGKTLILKGAGTIVTSPQGETLCNPAANPVLASAGTGDVLAGIIGGLLGQGVSLFEAAGLGVYLHSLAAEALRSEIGDAGVLASDLLLKLPVVIKGLKQD
;
A
#
# COMPACT_ATOMS: atom_id res chain seq x y z
N PHE A 1 -2.13 22.87 7.72
CA PHE A 1 -2.34 24.17 8.38
C PHE A 1 -1.70 24.13 9.76
N ILE A 2 -0.47 24.63 9.89
CA ILE A 2 0.12 24.98 11.17
C ILE A 2 0.12 26.51 11.19
N ASP A 3 -0.63 27.06 12.14
CA ASP A 3 -0.68 28.47 12.45
C ASP A 3 0.52 28.77 13.37
N THR A 4 1.70 28.82 12.78
CA THR A 4 2.86 29.49 13.39
C THR A 4 2.88 30.94 12.93
N PRO A 5 3.55 31.86 13.65
CA PRO A 5 3.52 33.29 13.38
C PRO A 5 4.26 33.61 12.06
N LYS A 6 3.57 33.43 10.94
CA LYS A 6 4.06 33.37 9.54
C LYS A 6 4.73 34.64 9.00
N GLY A 7 4.78 35.73 9.76
CA GLY A 7 5.43 36.98 9.33
C GLY A 7 6.88 37.17 9.80
N LYS A 8 7.27 36.61 10.95
CA LYS A 8 8.55 36.94 11.59
C LYS A 8 9.70 35.97 11.23
N THR A 9 9.40 34.71 10.96
CA THR A 9 10.41 33.69 10.67
C THR A 9 11.04 33.86 9.28
N VAL A 10 10.22 34.26 8.29
CA VAL A 10 10.69 34.51 6.91
C VAL A 10 11.51 35.79 6.83
N GLN A 11 11.08 36.85 7.53
CA GLN A 11 11.83 38.11 7.62
C GLN A 11 13.18 37.91 8.32
N GLY A 12 13.23 37.12 9.40
CA GLY A 12 14.49 36.79 10.10
C GLY A 12 15.50 36.00 9.26
N CYS A 13 15.04 35.19 8.29
CA CYS A 13 15.95 34.50 7.35
C CYS A 13 16.47 35.43 6.24
N LEU A 14 15.69 36.45 5.85
CA LEU A 14 16.12 37.48 4.88
C LEU A 14 17.02 38.55 5.52
N GLU A 15 16.88 38.78 6.82
CA GLU A 15 17.72 39.68 7.63
C GLU A 15 18.94 38.97 8.23
N ALA A 16 19.01 37.64 8.18
CA ALA A 16 20.17 36.88 8.59
C ALA A 16 21.35 37.20 7.65
N SER A 17 22.28 38.03 8.13
CA SER A 17 23.64 38.06 7.61
C SER A 17 24.24 36.67 7.84
N GLY A 18 24.40 35.90 6.77
CA GLY A 18 25.14 34.65 6.79
C GLY A 18 26.60 34.93 6.46
N ASP A 19 27.51 34.54 7.35
CA ASP A 19 28.92 34.45 7.01
C ASP A 19 29.10 33.26 6.06
N ILE A 20 29.84 33.48 4.96
CA ILE A 20 30.19 32.41 4.00
C ILE A 20 31.56 31.88 4.42
N PHE A 21 31.58 30.65 4.92
CA PHE A 21 32.81 30.02 5.39
C PHE A 21 33.47 29.17 4.31
N ALA A 22 34.80 29.18 4.28
CA ALA A 22 35.60 28.41 3.35
C ALA A 22 36.13 27.13 4.02
N GLY A 23 35.33 26.06 4.02
CA GLY A 23 35.73 24.74 4.50
C GLY A 23 35.01 24.27 5.77
N LEU A 24 35.39 23.09 6.27
CA LEU A 24 34.70 22.40 7.37
C LEU A 24 35.21 22.77 8.77
N ALA A 25 36.32 23.51 8.87
CA ALA A 25 36.99 23.75 10.15
C ALA A 25 36.12 24.51 11.16
N GLU A 26 35.26 25.42 10.66
CA GLU A 26 34.36 26.24 11.47
C GLU A 26 32.95 25.62 11.58
N LEU A 27 32.66 24.57 10.79
CA LEU A 27 31.33 23.95 10.76
C LEU A 27 30.97 23.30 12.09
N GLU A 28 31.91 22.61 12.74
CA GLU A 28 31.66 21.93 14.03
C GLU A 28 31.28 22.93 15.13
N GLU A 29 31.94 24.09 15.19
CA GLU A 29 31.64 25.15 16.16
C GLU A 29 30.23 25.73 15.93
N HIS A 30 29.87 26.00 14.68
CA HIS A 30 28.52 26.49 14.37
C HIS A 30 27.42 25.46 14.61
N LEU A 31 27.68 24.19 14.29
CA LEU A 31 26.75 23.10 14.61
C LEU A 31 26.58 22.94 16.12
N ALA A 32 27.60 23.25 16.92
CA ALA A 32 27.54 23.15 18.37
C ALA A 32 26.48 24.07 18.98
N ASP A 33 26.14 25.19 18.34
CA ASP A 33 25.17 26.18 18.81
C ASP A 33 23.89 26.25 17.96
N ALA A 34 23.78 25.46 16.89
CA ALA A 34 22.63 25.49 15.99
C ALA A 34 21.42 24.73 16.55
N ASP A 35 20.26 25.37 16.58
CA ASP A 35 18.97 24.72 16.87
C ASP A 35 18.34 24.07 15.62
N LEU A 36 18.66 24.61 14.42
CA LEU A 36 18.13 24.16 13.14
C LEU A 36 19.25 24.13 12.10
N VAL A 37 19.41 22.99 11.43
CA VAL A 37 20.26 22.82 10.26
C VAL A 37 19.39 22.71 9.02
N ILE A 38 19.69 23.54 8.01
CA ILE A 38 19.01 23.49 6.71
C ILE A 38 19.92 22.73 5.74
N ASP A 39 19.52 21.52 5.40
CA ASP A 39 20.16 20.73 4.35
C ASP A 39 19.65 21.18 2.99
N ALA A 40 20.44 22.00 2.31
CA ALA A 40 20.22 22.43 0.93
C ALA A 40 21.44 22.12 0.05
N LEU A 41 22.20 21.07 0.38
CA LEU A 41 23.45 20.75 -0.31
C LEU A 41 23.19 20.18 -1.70
N LEU A 42 22.30 19.20 -1.83
CA LEU A 42 22.07 18.44 -3.06
C LEU A 42 20.57 18.09 -3.23
N GLY A 43 20.04 18.29 -4.44
CA GLY A 43 18.67 17.91 -4.82
C GLY A 43 18.61 16.76 -5.85
N THR A 44 17.67 16.83 -6.79
CA THR A 44 17.36 15.79 -7.80
C THR A 44 18.48 15.43 -8.79
N GLY A 45 19.60 16.17 -8.80
CA GLY A 45 20.70 15.98 -9.75
C GLY A 45 21.74 14.92 -9.37
N VAL A 46 21.62 14.27 -8.21
CA VAL A 46 22.66 13.39 -7.67
C VAL A 46 22.22 11.93 -7.65
N ASN A 47 22.78 11.15 -8.59
CA ASN A 47 22.65 9.69 -8.65
C ASN A 47 23.94 8.97 -8.20
N ARG A 48 24.84 9.66 -7.50
CA ARG A 48 26.18 9.17 -7.15
C ARG A 48 26.34 9.16 -5.63
N SER A 49 27.20 8.29 -5.13
CA SER A 49 27.61 8.31 -3.72
C SER A 49 28.19 9.68 -3.34
N LEU A 50 27.96 10.08 -2.10
CA LEU A 50 28.49 11.32 -1.58
C LEU A 50 30.01 11.21 -1.45
N GLU A 51 30.73 12.28 -1.82
CA GLU A 51 32.19 12.33 -1.76
C GLU A 51 32.66 13.69 -1.23
N GLY A 52 33.89 13.70 -0.70
CA GLY A 52 34.59 14.89 -0.21
C GLY A 52 33.77 15.71 0.78
N ILE A 53 33.78 17.03 0.58
CA ILE A 53 33.24 18.01 1.53
C ILE A 53 31.76 17.80 1.86
N TYR A 54 30.95 17.29 0.92
CA TYR A 54 29.52 17.04 1.16
C TYR A 54 29.32 15.89 2.15
N LYS A 55 30.05 14.78 1.94
CA LYS A 55 29.97 13.61 2.82
C LYS A 55 30.47 13.95 4.22
N GLU A 56 31.60 14.64 4.29
CA GLU A 56 32.21 15.04 5.55
C GLU A 56 31.31 16.02 6.33
N ALA A 57 30.70 17.01 5.66
CA ALA A 57 29.74 17.93 6.29
C ALA A 57 28.55 17.17 6.91
N LEU A 58 27.91 16.28 6.14
CA LEU A 58 26.75 15.52 6.62
C LEU A 58 27.13 14.58 7.78
N GLN A 59 28.31 13.95 7.73
CA GLN A 59 28.81 13.12 8.83
C GLN A 59 29.09 13.93 10.09
N MET A 60 29.69 15.12 9.97
CA MET A 60 29.91 16.04 11.10
C MET A 60 28.57 16.47 11.72
N THR A 61 27.59 16.86 10.89
CA THR A 61 26.24 17.19 11.36
C THR A 61 25.58 16.02 12.08
N ALA A 62 25.70 14.80 11.56
CA ALA A 62 25.17 13.60 12.20
C ALA A 62 25.80 13.35 13.58
N ASN A 63 27.12 13.51 13.69
CA ASN A 63 27.85 13.33 14.94
C ASN A 63 27.43 14.33 16.01
N VAL A 64 27.32 15.62 15.65
CA VAL A 64 26.84 16.66 16.59
C VAL A 64 25.41 16.36 17.01
N ARG A 65 24.52 16.02 16.08
CA ARG A 65 23.12 15.68 16.38
C ARG A 65 22.97 14.49 17.32
N ASN A 66 23.85 13.50 17.25
CA ASN A 66 23.84 12.37 18.19
C ASN A 66 24.07 12.82 19.64
N THR A 67 24.77 13.93 19.85
CA THR A 67 24.97 14.55 21.17
C THR A 67 23.92 15.61 21.52
N ARG A 68 23.17 16.10 20.53
CA ARG A 68 22.15 17.15 20.62
C ARG A 68 20.87 16.72 19.91
N PRO A 69 20.08 15.79 20.47
CA PRO A 69 18.90 15.24 19.82
C PRO A 69 17.77 16.27 19.61
N GLU A 70 17.83 17.43 20.26
CA GLU A 70 16.94 18.56 20.05
C GLU A 70 17.24 19.37 18.78
N MET A 71 18.44 19.25 18.21
CA MET A 71 18.80 19.92 16.96
C MET A 71 17.97 19.35 15.80
N GLN A 72 17.23 20.23 15.14
CA GLN A 72 16.35 19.87 14.04
C GLN A 72 17.07 19.94 12.70
N VAL A 73 16.67 19.07 11.76
CA VAL A 73 17.16 19.08 10.38
C VAL A 73 15.99 19.30 9.42
N LEU A 74 16.06 20.37 8.62
CA LEU A 74 15.14 20.65 7.51
C LEU A 74 15.86 20.39 6.19
N ALA A 75 15.40 19.40 5.42
CA ALA A 75 15.86 19.19 4.06
C ALA A 75 15.07 20.05 3.07
N VAL A 76 15.78 20.70 2.14
CA VAL A 76 15.19 21.45 1.04
C VAL A 76 15.23 20.58 -0.20
N ASP A 77 14.07 20.41 -0.82
CA ASP A 77 13.79 19.50 -1.94
C ASP A 77 13.87 18.01 -1.60
N LEU A 78 15.05 17.53 -1.18
CA LEU A 78 15.36 16.14 -0.84
C LEU A 78 16.45 16.13 0.25
N PRO A 79 16.44 15.18 1.21
CA PRO A 79 17.62 14.94 2.03
C PRO A 79 18.85 14.65 1.17
N SER A 80 19.95 15.35 1.39
CA SER A 80 21.16 15.23 0.58
C SER A 80 21.75 13.83 0.67
N GLY A 81 21.90 13.19 -0.50
CA GLY A 81 22.33 11.80 -0.62
C GLY A 81 21.18 10.79 -0.76
N LEU A 82 19.92 11.24 -0.73
CA LEU A 82 18.75 10.44 -1.10
C LEU A 82 18.50 10.50 -2.61
N ASN A 83 18.35 9.33 -3.24
CA ASN A 83 17.98 9.22 -4.64
C ASN A 83 16.49 9.58 -4.83
N ALA A 84 16.24 10.54 -5.72
CA ALA A 84 14.92 11.12 -5.97
C ALA A 84 13.88 10.13 -6.52
N ASP A 85 14.31 9.07 -7.20
CA ASP A 85 13.41 8.13 -7.87
C ASP A 85 13.19 6.86 -7.02
N THR A 86 14.26 6.31 -6.48
CA THR A 86 14.29 4.99 -5.85
C THR A 86 14.27 5.00 -4.33
N GLY A 87 14.57 6.14 -3.69
CA GLY A 87 14.70 6.26 -2.23
C GLY A 87 15.89 5.52 -1.64
N GLN A 88 16.81 5.03 -2.48
CA GLN A 88 18.14 4.60 -2.04
C GLN A 88 18.89 5.79 -1.48
N ALA A 89 19.67 5.59 -0.42
CA ALA A 89 20.37 6.68 0.26
C ALA A 89 21.80 6.28 0.58
N ASP A 90 22.73 7.22 0.42
CA ASP A 90 24.08 7.11 0.98
C ASP A 90 24.02 6.96 2.51
N ASP A 91 25.00 6.30 3.10
CA ASP A 91 25.07 6.13 4.55
C ASP A 91 25.27 7.46 5.28
N ALA A 92 25.85 8.46 4.63
CA ALA A 92 25.98 9.81 5.16
C ALA A 92 24.71 10.66 5.03
N CYS A 93 23.67 10.18 4.33
CA CYS A 93 22.41 10.92 4.22
C CYS A 93 21.80 11.16 5.61
N LEU A 94 21.53 12.42 5.93
CA LEU A 94 20.92 12.79 7.20
C LEU A 94 19.45 12.40 7.24
N LYS A 95 18.98 11.98 8.41
CA LYS A 95 17.56 11.86 8.70
C LYS A 95 16.99 13.26 8.93
N ALA A 96 16.20 13.79 8.03
CA ALA A 96 15.49 15.05 8.24
C ALA A 96 14.34 14.88 9.23
N ASP A 97 14.06 15.91 10.02
CA ASP A 97 12.82 16.04 10.79
C ASP A 97 11.68 16.52 9.90
N PHE A 98 12.02 17.39 8.93
CA PHE A 98 11.11 17.93 7.93
C PHE A 98 11.79 17.95 6.57
N THR A 99 11.01 17.71 5.50
CA THR A 99 11.47 17.94 4.12
C THR A 99 10.49 18.87 3.41
N LEU A 100 10.99 19.96 2.85
CA LEU A 100 10.23 20.86 1.98
C LEU A 100 10.54 20.54 0.51
N SER A 101 9.79 19.62 -0.08
CA SER A 101 9.92 19.26 -1.50
C SER A 101 9.47 20.41 -2.39
N LEU A 102 10.24 20.75 -3.43
CA LEU A 102 9.94 21.91 -4.28
C LEU A 102 9.14 21.50 -5.53
N GLY A 103 8.01 22.16 -5.77
CA GLY A 103 7.13 21.93 -6.90
C GLY A 103 6.34 20.64 -6.79
N ILE A 104 6.97 19.52 -7.11
CA ILE A 104 6.34 18.20 -7.18
C ILE A 104 7.09 17.26 -6.25
N ALA A 105 6.33 16.41 -5.56
CA ALA A 105 6.88 15.41 -4.66
C ALA A 105 7.67 14.35 -5.42
N LYS A 106 8.87 14.00 -4.94
CA LYS A 106 9.75 13.00 -5.55
C LYS A 106 9.41 11.62 -5.01
N GLN A 107 9.43 10.60 -5.87
CA GLN A 107 9.08 9.22 -5.51
C GLN A 107 9.96 8.68 -4.36
N GLY A 108 11.24 9.02 -4.40
CA GLY A 108 12.26 8.63 -3.44
C GLY A 108 11.97 9.04 -2.00
N LEU A 109 11.15 10.06 -1.78
CA LEU A 109 10.69 10.48 -0.44
C LEU A 109 9.74 9.47 0.21
N PHE A 110 9.06 8.63 -0.59
CA PHE A 110 7.96 7.77 -0.14
C PHE A 110 8.25 6.28 -0.33
N THR A 111 9.50 5.91 -0.54
CA THR A 111 9.94 4.54 -0.75
C THR A 111 11.30 4.29 -0.12
N HIS A 112 11.65 3.02 0.10
CA HIS A 112 12.93 2.58 0.64
C HIS A 112 13.32 3.37 1.92
N ARG A 113 14.53 3.94 1.99
CA ARG A 113 15.03 4.73 3.13
C ARG A 113 14.44 6.13 3.17
N GLY A 114 13.84 6.64 2.08
CA GLY A 114 13.19 7.95 2.09
C GLY A 114 12.06 8.05 3.12
N LEU A 115 11.27 6.98 3.29
CA LEU A 115 10.23 6.93 4.33
C LEU A 115 10.77 7.17 5.75
N GLU A 116 12.02 6.79 6.01
CA GLU A 116 12.70 7.00 7.30
C GLU A 116 13.44 8.33 7.35
N LEU A 117 14.10 8.72 6.25
CA LEU A 117 15.05 9.83 6.18
C LEU A 117 14.40 11.17 5.86
N SER A 118 13.18 11.20 5.32
CA SER A 118 12.55 12.44 4.87
C SER A 118 11.70 13.16 5.93
N GLY A 119 11.46 12.52 7.09
CA GLY A 119 10.65 13.12 8.16
C GLY A 119 9.25 13.52 7.69
N ALA A 120 8.73 14.64 8.20
CA ALA A 120 7.47 15.20 7.72
C ALA A 120 7.67 15.95 6.40
N VAL A 121 7.12 15.40 5.31
CA VAL A 121 7.23 15.97 3.96
C VAL A 121 6.10 16.97 3.69
N SER A 122 6.45 18.17 3.22
CA SER A 122 5.52 19.14 2.64
C SER A 122 5.98 19.50 1.23
N VAL A 123 5.04 19.70 0.32
CA VAL A 123 5.33 20.11 -1.06
C VAL A 123 5.04 21.61 -1.20
N ALA A 124 6.06 22.39 -1.58
CA ALA A 124 5.92 23.81 -1.83
C ALA A 124 5.56 24.06 -3.30
N ASP A 125 4.48 24.81 -3.55
CA ASP A 125 4.20 25.33 -4.88
C ASP A 125 5.21 26.42 -5.23
N ILE A 126 5.97 26.20 -6.30
CA ILE A 126 6.97 27.12 -6.82
C ILE A 126 6.55 27.75 -8.17
N GLY A 127 5.29 27.59 -8.56
CA GLY A 127 4.72 28.14 -9.78
C GLY A 127 5.01 27.30 -11.03
N ILE A 128 5.11 25.96 -10.90
CA ILE A 128 5.22 25.07 -12.07
C ILE A 128 3.89 25.07 -12.81
N PRO A 129 3.85 25.46 -14.11
CA PRO A 129 2.63 25.41 -14.90
C PRO A 129 2.04 23.98 -14.96
N PRO A 130 0.72 23.80 -14.76
CA PRO A 130 0.08 22.47 -14.79
C PRO A 130 0.28 21.71 -16.11
N GLU A 131 0.52 22.41 -17.22
CA GLU A 131 0.77 21.79 -18.52
C GLU A 131 2.10 21.03 -18.55
N LEU A 132 3.03 21.32 -17.64
CA LEU A 132 4.31 20.61 -17.52
C LEU A 132 4.21 19.36 -16.63
N THR A 133 3.06 19.10 -16.01
CA THR A 133 2.85 17.99 -15.08
C THR A 133 1.95 16.90 -15.65
N THR A 134 1.52 17.04 -16.91
CA THR A 134 0.59 16.10 -17.57
C THR A 134 1.13 14.70 -17.75
N ASP A 135 2.46 14.55 -17.82
CA ASP A 135 3.13 13.26 -18.02
C ASP A 135 3.42 12.53 -16.70
N ILE A 136 3.02 13.11 -15.56
CA ILE A 136 3.23 12.49 -14.25
C ILE A 136 2.25 11.33 -14.09
N GLN A 137 2.83 10.13 -14.03
CA GLN A 137 2.07 8.91 -13.86
C GLN A 137 1.90 8.50 -12.40
N ALA A 138 2.67 9.09 -11.46
CA ALA A 138 2.63 8.71 -10.05
C ALA A 138 2.09 9.84 -9.16
N VAL A 139 1.04 9.55 -8.39
CA VAL A 139 0.41 10.51 -7.48
C VAL A 139 0.29 9.94 -6.05
N LEU A 140 0.35 10.83 -5.06
CA LEU A 140 0.09 10.45 -3.67
C LEU A 140 -1.41 10.27 -3.44
N ILE A 141 -1.77 9.25 -2.66
CA ILE A 141 -3.16 9.09 -2.23
C ILE A 141 -3.43 10.09 -1.12
N GLU A 142 -4.16 11.14 -1.45
CA GLU A 142 -4.63 12.14 -0.51
C GLU A 142 -6.11 11.93 -0.14
N LYS A 143 -6.51 12.59 0.95
CA LYS A 143 -7.88 12.54 1.47
C LYS A 143 -8.92 12.92 0.42
N ASP A 144 -8.68 13.98 -0.34
CA ASP A 144 -9.64 14.48 -1.33
C ASP A 144 -9.82 13.52 -2.49
N TRP A 145 -8.73 12.92 -2.97
CA TRP A 145 -8.80 11.83 -3.94
C TRP A 145 -9.60 10.64 -3.39
N ALA A 146 -9.27 10.19 -2.18
CA ALA A 146 -9.96 9.06 -1.56
C ALA A 146 -11.47 9.34 -1.38
N LYS A 147 -11.83 10.57 -1.01
CA LYS A 147 -13.22 11.02 -0.90
C LYS A 147 -13.94 11.03 -2.25
N SER A 148 -13.28 11.47 -3.32
CA SER A 148 -13.86 11.51 -4.67
C SER A 148 -14.21 10.12 -5.21
N VAL A 149 -13.48 9.09 -4.77
CA VAL A 149 -13.62 7.70 -5.21
C VAL A 149 -14.57 6.89 -4.30
N LEU A 150 -14.87 7.37 -3.09
CA LEU A 150 -15.73 6.65 -2.15
C LEU A 150 -17.13 6.39 -2.74
N PRO A 151 -17.65 5.14 -2.68
CA PRO A 151 -18.95 4.84 -3.23
C PRO A 151 -20.09 5.53 -2.47
N VAL A 152 -21.04 6.06 -3.24
CA VAL A 152 -22.26 6.67 -2.74
C VAL A 152 -23.26 5.57 -2.35
N ARG A 153 -23.82 5.64 -1.14
CA ARG A 153 -24.90 4.75 -0.71
C ARG A 153 -26.24 5.47 -0.81
N SER A 154 -26.98 5.20 -1.89
CA SER A 154 -28.32 5.75 -2.07
C SER A 154 -29.29 5.20 -1.02
N PRO A 155 -30.15 6.03 -0.40
CA PRO A 155 -31.22 5.58 0.49
C PRO A 155 -32.24 4.63 -0.16
N HIS A 156 -32.33 4.64 -1.50
CA HIS A 156 -33.24 3.78 -2.27
C HIS A 156 -32.59 2.47 -2.75
N ALA A 157 -31.33 2.24 -2.39
CA ALA A 157 -30.60 1.05 -2.78
C ALA A 157 -31.06 -0.20 -2.00
N ASN A 158 -30.90 -1.37 -2.61
CA ASN A 158 -31.09 -2.66 -1.96
C ASN A 158 -29.76 -3.42 -1.90
N LYS A 159 -29.74 -4.61 -1.27
CA LYS A 159 -28.52 -5.42 -1.15
C LYS A 159 -27.88 -5.79 -2.51
N GLY A 160 -28.66 -5.89 -3.58
CA GLY A 160 -28.11 -6.13 -4.93
C GLY A 160 -27.41 -4.91 -5.53
N SER A 161 -27.76 -3.69 -5.09
CA SER A 161 -27.15 -2.45 -5.56
C SER A 161 -25.68 -2.29 -5.17
N PHE A 162 -25.20 -3.06 -4.18
CA PHE A 162 -23.84 -2.99 -3.66
C PHE A 162 -23.00 -4.24 -3.99
N GLY A 163 -23.46 -4.98 -5.01
CA GLY A 163 -22.77 -6.13 -5.58
C GLY A 163 -22.72 -7.37 -4.69
N ARG A 164 -22.35 -8.47 -5.33
CA ARG A 164 -22.24 -9.81 -4.76
C ARG A 164 -20.80 -10.28 -4.89
N VAL A 165 -20.15 -10.52 -3.76
CA VAL A 165 -18.74 -10.92 -3.67
C VAL A 165 -18.65 -12.39 -3.29
N MET A 166 -18.01 -13.21 -4.13
CA MET A 166 -17.59 -14.56 -3.76
C MET A 166 -16.15 -14.53 -3.28
N ILE A 167 -15.86 -15.18 -2.15
CA ILE A 167 -14.51 -15.32 -1.62
C ILE A 167 -14.19 -16.81 -1.51
N VAL A 168 -13.22 -17.26 -2.30
CA VAL A 168 -12.68 -18.62 -2.26
C VAL A 168 -11.43 -18.61 -1.39
N ALA A 169 -11.59 -19.01 -0.13
CA ALA A 169 -10.60 -18.83 0.92
C ALA A 169 -10.70 -19.89 2.01
N GLY A 170 -9.62 -20.03 2.78
CA GLY A 170 -9.56 -20.86 3.97
C GLY A 170 -9.17 -22.31 3.70
N SER A 171 -8.52 -22.88 4.71
CA SER A 171 -8.08 -24.27 4.80
C SER A 171 -8.00 -24.70 6.26
N ASP A 172 -7.66 -25.96 6.51
CA ASP A 172 -7.44 -26.52 7.86
C ASP A 172 -6.51 -25.67 8.73
N ARG A 173 -5.44 -25.10 8.16
CA ARG A 173 -4.45 -24.28 8.87
C ARG A 173 -4.82 -22.80 8.90
N TYR A 174 -5.61 -22.32 7.93
CA TYR A 174 -5.82 -20.89 7.70
C TYR A 174 -7.31 -20.50 7.67
N ILE A 175 -8.08 -21.02 8.63
CA ILE A 175 -9.52 -20.74 8.80
C ILE A 175 -9.79 -19.23 8.93
N GLY A 176 -8.91 -18.53 9.65
CA GLY A 176 -9.03 -17.09 9.94
C GLY A 176 -9.03 -16.21 8.69
N ALA A 177 -8.35 -16.60 7.62
CA ALA A 177 -8.24 -15.80 6.40
C ALA A 177 -9.61 -15.55 5.75
N ALA A 178 -10.47 -16.58 5.70
CA ALA A 178 -11.84 -16.46 5.20
C ALA A 178 -12.70 -15.52 6.07
N ILE A 179 -12.53 -15.57 7.41
CA ILE A 179 -13.24 -14.70 8.35
C ILE A 179 -12.82 -13.25 8.15
N LEU A 180 -11.53 -12.97 8.08
CA LEU A 180 -10.99 -11.62 7.95
C LEU A 180 -11.38 -10.98 6.61
N ALA A 181 -11.15 -11.69 5.49
CA ALA A 181 -11.52 -11.21 4.17
C ALA A 181 -13.04 -10.99 4.02
N GLY A 182 -13.84 -11.96 4.48
CA GLY A 182 -15.31 -11.86 4.44
C GLY A 182 -15.85 -10.71 5.28
N SER A 183 -15.36 -10.58 6.51
CA SER A 183 -15.76 -9.49 7.40
C SER A 183 -15.39 -8.14 6.82
N ALA A 184 -14.18 -8.00 6.28
CA ALA A 184 -13.71 -6.75 5.72
C ALA A 184 -14.57 -6.31 4.52
N ALA A 185 -14.89 -7.24 3.60
CA ALA A 185 -15.76 -6.97 2.45
C ALA A 185 -17.15 -6.46 2.89
N MET A 186 -17.75 -7.08 3.91
CA MET A 186 -19.04 -6.62 4.46
C MET A 186 -18.91 -5.27 5.16
N ARG A 187 -17.85 -5.05 5.94
CA ARG A 187 -17.62 -3.81 6.71
C ARG A 187 -17.42 -2.59 5.82
N VAL A 188 -16.82 -2.75 4.65
CA VAL A 188 -16.69 -1.65 3.67
C VAL A 188 -17.93 -1.47 2.79
N GLY A 189 -18.91 -2.37 2.92
CA GLY A 189 -20.25 -2.16 2.40
C GLY A 189 -20.67 -3.04 1.22
N ALA A 190 -20.02 -4.18 0.99
CA ALA A 190 -20.52 -5.17 0.02
C ALA A 190 -21.99 -5.53 0.31
N GLY A 191 -22.77 -5.72 -0.76
CA GLY A 191 -24.19 -6.02 -0.66
C GLY A 191 -24.51 -7.44 -0.20
N LEU A 192 -23.77 -8.41 -0.73
CA LEU A 192 -23.79 -9.82 -0.32
C LEU A 192 -22.37 -10.37 -0.39
N VAL A 193 -22.00 -11.15 0.63
CA VAL A 193 -20.75 -11.90 0.64
C VAL A 193 -21.06 -13.39 0.74
N THR A 194 -20.47 -14.18 -0.13
CA THR A 194 -20.49 -15.65 -0.08
C THR A 194 -19.09 -16.18 0.14
N LEU A 195 -18.90 -16.99 1.18
CA LEU A 195 -17.65 -17.69 1.42
C LEU A 195 -17.71 -19.11 0.84
N ALA A 196 -16.89 -19.34 -0.17
CA ALA A 196 -16.64 -20.64 -0.75
C ALA A 196 -15.42 -21.26 -0.06
N LEU A 197 -15.67 -22.23 0.81
CA LEU A 197 -14.65 -22.79 1.69
C LEU A 197 -14.90 -24.28 1.94
N PRO A 198 -13.87 -25.06 2.31
CA PRO A 198 -14.01 -26.48 2.62
C PRO A 198 -15.15 -26.77 3.61
N LYS A 199 -16.05 -27.71 3.28
CA LYS A 199 -17.30 -27.97 4.02
C LYS A 199 -17.13 -28.15 5.53
N SER A 200 -16.05 -28.76 6.01
CA SER A 200 -15.83 -28.96 7.45
C SER A 200 -15.63 -27.64 8.21
N LEU A 201 -15.18 -26.58 7.54
CA LEU A 201 -14.93 -25.28 8.16
C LEU A 201 -16.19 -24.40 8.27
N THR A 202 -17.27 -24.74 7.55
CA THR A 202 -18.48 -23.89 7.47
C THR A 202 -19.05 -23.56 8.85
N GLY A 203 -19.13 -24.54 9.76
CA GLY A 203 -19.64 -24.29 11.12
C GLY A 203 -18.75 -23.34 11.93
N ALA A 204 -17.44 -23.53 11.87
CA ALA A 204 -16.48 -22.68 12.59
C ALA A 204 -16.55 -21.22 12.10
N VAL A 205 -16.60 -21.03 10.79
CA VAL A 205 -16.67 -19.69 10.18
C VAL A 205 -18.04 -19.04 10.40
N ALA A 206 -19.15 -19.78 10.22
CA ALA A 206 -20.51 -19.29 10.45
C ALA A 206 -20.76 -18.83 11.88
N SER A 207 -20.04 -19.40 12.87
CA SER A 207 -20.12 -18.94 14.25
C SER A 207 -19.55 -17.53 14.49
N ARG A 208 -18.71 -17.03 13.58
CA ARG A 208 -18.01 -15.74 13.68
C ARG A 208 -18.57 -14.67 12.75
N ILE A 209 -19.17 -15.07 11.63
CA ILE A 209 -19.74 -14.17 10.62
C ILE A 209 -21.08 -14.72 10.10
N PRO A 210 -22.15 -14.65 10.92
CA PRO A 210 -23.47 -15.18 10.56
C PRO A 210 -24.13 -14.44 9.38
N GLU A 211 -23.68 -13.23 9.03
CA GLU A 211 -24.24 -12.41 7.95
C GLU A 211 -23.83 -12.91 6.55
N ALA A 212 -22.73 -13.65 6.45
CA ALA A 212 -22.27 -14.20 5.19
C ALA A 212 -23.14 -15.39 4.75
N THR A 213 -23.20 -15.60 3.44
CA THR A 213 -23.69 -16.87 2.88
C THR A 213 -22.53 -17.81 2.62
N TYR A 214 -22.80 -19.11 2.52
CA TYR A 214 -21.76 -20.13 2.44
C TYR A 214 -21.98 -21.02 1.22
N LEU A 215 -20.89 -21.31 0.52
CA LEU A 215 -20.80 -22.34 -0.50
C LEU A 215 -19.85 -23.43 0.02
N PRO A 216 -20.35 -24.46 0.72
CA PRO A 216 -19.52 -25.53 1.26
C PRO A 216 -18.89 -26.32 0.11
N LEU A 217 -17.56 -26.26 0.00
CA LEU A 217 -16.82 -26.95 -1.05
C LEU A 217 -16.64 -28.42 -0.68
N PRO A 218 -16.74 -29.34 -1.67
CA PRO A 218 -16.43 -30.75 -1.47
C PRO A 218 -14.97 -30.92 -1.04
N GLU A 219 -14.70 -31.91 -0.18
CA GLU A 219 -13.42 -32.06 0.51
C GLU A 219 -12.84 -33.46 0.35
N VAL A 220 -11.52 -33.54 0.20
CA VAL A 220 -10.78 -34.81 0.24
C VAL A 220 -10.42 -35.20 1.68
N SER A 221 -10.22 -34.20 2.54
CA SER A 221 -10.00 -34.30 3.97
C SER A 221 -10.46 -33.00 4.62
N SER A 222 -10.73 -33.02 5.93
CA SER A 222 -11.19 -31.83 6.66
C SER A 222 -10.33 -30.60 6.33
N GLY A 223 -10.96 -29.52 5.88
CA GLY A 223 -10.28 -28.27 5.56
C GLY A 223 -9.48 -28.27 4.26
N THR A 224 -9.59 -29.30 3.42
CA THR A 224 -8.95 -29.36 2.09
C THR A 224 -9.99 -29.67 1.02
N ALA A 225 -10.26 -28.68 0.16
CA ALA A 225 -11.17 -28.85 -0.97
C ALA A 225 -10.65 -29.91 -1.96
N ASP A 226 -11.54 -30.71 -2.55
CA ASP A 226 -11.17 -31.72 -3.55
C ASP A 226 -11.18 -31.18 -4.99
N ASN A 227 -10.85 -32.06 -5.95
CA ASN A 227 -10.77 -31.71 -7.37
C ASN A 227 -12.10 -31.29 -8.01
N SER A 228 -13.24 -31.57 -7.37
CA SER A 228 -14.57 -31.17 -7.86
C SER A 228 -15.00 -29.78 -7.39
N ALA A 229 -14.27 -29.19 -6.41
CA ALA A 229 -14.58 -27.88 -5.87
C ALA A 229 -14.56 -26.76 -6.91
N ALA A 230 -13.62 -26.79 -7.87
CA ALA A 230 -13.55 -25.80 -8.94
C ALA A 230 -14.82 -25.80 -9.79
N ARG A 231 -15.36 -26.98 -10.13
CA ARG A 231 -16.62 -27.11 -10.87
C ARG A 231 -17.80 -26.48 -10.12
N LEU A 232 -17.87 -26.71 -8.81
CA LEU A 232 -18.92 -26.11 -7.98
C LEU A 232 -18.82 -24.59 -7.95
N VAL A 233 -17.62 -24.04 -7.72
CA VAL A 233 -17.36 -22.59 -7.77
C VAL A 233 -17.79 -22.02 -9.12
N LEU A 234 -17.31 -22.59 -10.22
CA LEU A 234 -17.62 -22.13 -11.59
C LEU A 234 -19.13 -22.16 -11.90
N SER A 235 -19.86 -23.16 -11.40
CA SER A 235 -21.31 -23.26 -11.61
C SER A 235 -22.11 -22.15 -10.92
N GLU A 236 -21.54 -21.52 -9.89
CA GLU A 236 -22.19 -20.48 -9.09
C GLU A 236 -21.68 -19.07 -9.45
N LEU A 237 -20.46 -18.93 -9.98
CA LEU A 237 -19.81 -17.64 -10.24
C LEU A 237 -20.62 -16.66 -11.10
N GLY A 238 -21.48 -17.15 -12.01
CA GLY A 238 -22.36 -16.28 -12.81
C GLY A 238 -23.38 -15.46 -12.01
N LYS A 239 -23.53 -15.73 -10.70
CA LYS A 239 -24.39 -14.98 -9.78
C LYS A 239 -23.65 -13.84 -9.07
N TYR A 240 -22.36 -13.67 -9.31
CA TYR A 240 -21.48 -12.78 -8.56
C TYR A 240 -20.83 -11.74 -9.45
N ASP A 241 -20.52 -10.59 -8.87
CA ASP A 241 -19.89 -9.46 -9.54
C ASP A 241 -18.38 -9.44 -9.30
N VAL A 242 -17.92 -10.04 -8.19
CA VAL A 242 -16.52 -10.07 -7.76
C VAL A 242 -16.13 -11.45 -7.25
N LEU A 243 -14.93 -11.90 -7.61
CA LEU A 243 -14.25 -13.05 -7.03
C LEU A 243 -12.95 -12.60 -6.33
N LEU A 244 -12.82 -12.92 -5.05
CA LEU A 244 -11.54 -12.95 -4.35
C LEU A 244 -11.11 -14.41 -4.18
N ILE A 245 -9.91 -14.76 -4.62
CA ILE A 245 -9.37 -16.12 -4.49
C ILE A 245 -7.94 -16.08 -3.92
N GLY A 246 -7.65 -16.97 -2.97
CA GLY A 246 -6.30 -17.16 -2.47
C GLY A 246 -6.08 -17.11 -0.96
N PRO A 247 -6.74 -16.21 -0.19
CA PRO A 247 -6.51 -16.10 1.25
C PRO A 247 -6.61 -17.45 1.98
N GLY A 248 -5.49 -17.93 2.50
CA GLY A 248 -5.43 -19.16 3.30
C GLY A 248 -5.81 -20.46 2.57
N LEU A 249 -5.69 -20.55 1.24
CA LEU A 249 -5.99 -21.80 0.52
C LEU A 249 -4.92 -22.89 0.70
N GLY A 250 -3.72 -22.52 1.15
CA GLY A 250 -2.55 -23.38 1.12
C GLY A 250 -2.07 -23.67 -0.31
N GLN A 251 -0.97 -24.40 -0.44
CA GLN A 251 -0.29 -24.66 -1.71
C GLN A 251 -0.24 -26.16 -2.05
N THR A 252 -1.29 -26.89 -1.65
CA THR A 252 -1.42 -28.31 -2.01
C THR A 252 -1.72 -28.47 -3.50
N GLY A 253 -1.53 -29.69 -4.05
CA GLY A 253 -1.94 -29.99 -5.42
C GLY A 253 -3.43 -29.76 -5.69
N TYR A 254 -4.28 -29.96 -4.68
CA TYR A 254 -5.72 -29.68 -4.76
C TYR A 254 -5.99 -28.16 -4.81
N SER A 255 -5.32 -27.38 -3.95
CA SER A 255 -5.44 -25.92 -3.96
C SER A 255 -4.95 -25.33 -5.30
N ALA A 256 -3.82 -25.83 -5.81
CA ALA A 256 -3.29 -25.43 -7.11
C ALA A 256 -4.28 -25.71 -8.25
N ARG A 257 -4.89 -26.90 -8.25
CA ARG A 257 -5.90 -27.27 -9.24
C ARG A 257 -7.16 -26.42 -9.12
N LEU A 258 -7.63 -26.17 -7.90
CA LEU A 258 -8.78 -25.29 -7.65
C LEU A 258 -8.56 -23.90 -8.26
N VAL A 259 -7.42 -23.27 -7.94
CA VAL A 259 -7.08 -21.92 -8.44
C VAL A 259 -6.96 -21.93 -9.96
N THR A 260 -6.18 -22.85 -10.53
CA THR A 260 -5.94 -22.88 -11.98
C THR A 260 -7.20 -23.18 -12.79
N GLU A 261 -8.03 -24.15 -12.38
CA GLU A 261 -9.28 -24.46 -13.08
C GLU A 261 -10.29 -23.30 -12.99
N VAL A 262 -10.38 -22.62 -11.84
CA VAL A 262 -11.27 -21.46 -11.68
C VAL A 262 -10.80 -20.30 -12.56
N LEU A 263 -9.52 -19.91 -12.49
CA LEU A 263 -8.98 -18.78 -13.27
C LEU A 263 -9.04 -19.01 -14.79
N SER A 264 -8.96 -20.26 -15.24
CA SER A 264 -9.03 -20.61 -16.66
C SER A 264 -10.45 -20.49 -17.26
N ASN A 265 -11.50 -20.49 -16.41
CA ASN A 265 -12.89 -20.62 -16.85
C ASN A 265 -13.79 -19.53 -16.29
N LEU A 266 -13.24 -18.35 -16.00
CA LEU A 266 -13.98 -17.24 -15.40
C LEU A 266 -15.08 -16.72 -16.35
N PRO A 267 -16.27 -16.38 -15.83
CA PRO A 267 -17.29 -15.66 -16.58
C PRO A 267 -16.78 -14.29 -17.06
N VAL A 268 -17.25 -13.86 -18.23
CA VAL A 268 -16.95 -12.54 -18.78
C VAL A 268 -17.50 -11.44 -17.87
N GLY A 269 -16.69 -10.41 -17.61
CA GLY A 269 -17.07 -9.24 -16.82
C GLY A 269 -16.95 -9.42 -15.30
N LEU A 270 -16.57 -10.61 -14.82
CA LEU A 270 -16.30 -10.85 -13.40
C LEU A 270 -15.02 -10.10 -12.98
N LYS A 271 -15.11 -9.28 -11.92
CA LYS A 271 -13.94 -8.61 -11.34
C LYS A 271 -13.18 -9.57 -10.44
N VAL A 272 -11.86 -9.67 -10.59
CA VAL A 272 -11.06 -10.67 -9.87
C VAL A 272 -9.99 -10.04 -9.00
N ILE A 273 -9.81 -10.58 -7.80
CA ILE A 273 -8.69 -10.31 -6.90
C ILE A 273 -7.96 -11.62 -6.64
N ILE A 274 -6.64 -11.61 -6.83
CA ILE A 274 -5.77 -12.75 -6.57
C ILE A 274 -4.82 -12.35 -5.45
N ASP A 275 -4.87 -13.05 -4.32
CA ASP A 275 -4.04 -12.78 -3.15
C ASP A 275 -3.34 -14.05 -2.63
N ALA A 276 -2.36 -13.86 -1.76
CA ALA A 276 -1.77 -14.91 -0.93
C ALA A 276 -1.40 -16.21 -1.68
N ASP A 277 -1.97 -17.35 -1.28
CA ASP A 277 -1.63 -18.64 -1.85
C ASP A 277 -2.00 -18.77 -3.34
N ALA A 278 -3.01 -18.05 -3.82
CA ALA A 278 -3.31 -18.02 -5.25
C ALA A 278 -2.21 -17.31 -6.04
N LEU A 279 -1.58 -16.26 -5.49
CA LEU A 279 -0.40 -15.63 -6.09
C LEU A 279 0.80 -16.59 -6.08
N ASN A 280 0.99 -17.36 -5.01
CA ASN A 280 2.07 -18.35 -4.94
C ASN A 280 1.89 -19.46 -5.99
N ILE A 281 0.67 -19.98 -6.14
CA ILE A 281 0.31 -20.96 -7.18
C ILE A 281 0.52 -20.36 -8.58
N LEU A 282 0.03 -19.15 -8.81
CA LEU A 282 0.17 -18.45 -10.08
C LEU A 282 1.65 -18.24 -10.46
N SER A 283 2.50 -17.93 -9.47
CA SER A 283 3.94 -17.76 -9.67
C SER A 283 4.65 -19.02 -10.16
N ALA A 284 4.10 -20.21 -9.93
CA ALA A 284 4.67 -21.46 -10.43
C ALA A 284 4.41 -21.70 -11.92
N ILE A 285 3.50 -20.93 -12.54
CA ILE A 285 3.10 -21.06 -13.94
C ILE A 285 3.94 -20.10 -14.79
N PRO A 286 4.77 -20.60 -15.73
CA PRO A 286 5.53 -19.73 -16.63
C PRO A 286 4.60 -18.85 -17.47
N ASP A 287 4.95 -17.57 -17.60
CA ASP A 287 4.24 -16.60 -18.43
C ASP A 287 2.71 -16.59 -18.26
N TRP A 288 2.23 -16.86 -17.04
CA TRP A 288 0.81 -17.02 -16.70
C TRP A 288 -0.09 -15.89 -17.19
N TRP A 289 0.45 -14.67 -17.32
CA TRP A 289 -0.29 -13.50 -17.80
C TRP A 289 -0.70 -13.60 -19.27
N LEU A 290 -0.05 -14.47 -20.06
CA LEU A 290 -0.44 -14.78 -21.43
C LEU A 290 -1.69 -15.67 -21.51
N GLU A 291 -1.88 -16.53 -20.51
CA GLU A 291 -3.03 -17.43 -20.38
C GLU A 291 -4.21 -16.71 -19.73
N TYR A 292 -3.96 -16.02 -18.61
CA TYR A 292 -4.97 -15.35 -17.79
C TYR A 292 -5.16 -13.89 -18.21
N LYS A 293 -5.87 -13.69 -19.33
CA LYS A 293 -6.06 -12.37 -19.98
C LYS A 293 -7.14 -11.47 -19.36
N PHE A 294 -7.90 -11.94 -18.38
CA PHE A 294 -8.92 -11.13 -17.70
C PHE A 294 -8.31 -10.03 -16.82
N ASP A 295 -9.04 -8.96 -16.57
CA ASP A 295 -8.58 -7.91 -15.67
C ASP A 295 -8.66 -8.38 -14.21
N ALA A 296 -7.60 -8.12 -13.43
CA ALA A 296 -7.56 -8.48 -12.01
C ALA A 296 -6.72 -7.51 -11.20
N VAL A 297 -6.99 -7.48 -9.89
CA VAL A 297 -6.11 -6.88 -8.88
C VAL A 297 -5.22 -7.99 -8.29
N LEU A 298 -3.92 -7.78 -8.30
CA LEU A 298 -2.94 -8.62 -7.61
C LEU A 298 -2.44 -7.90 -6.37
N THR A 299 -2.35 -8.58 -5.23
CA THR A 299 -1.98 -7.97 -3.94
C THR A 299 -0.68 -8.53 -3.33
N PRO A 300 0.43 -8.71 -4.07
CA PRO A 300 1.63 -9.32 -3.49
C PRO A 300 2.31 -8.45 -2.42
N HIS A 301 2.78 -9.11 -1.36
CA HIS A 301 3.86 -8.55 -0.54
C HIS A 301 5.23 -8.73 -1.25
N PRO A 302 6.33 -8.11 -0.78
CA PRO A 302 7.61 -8.14 -1.50
C PRO A 302 8.11 -9.56 -1.85
N GLY A 303 8.03 -10.52 -0.92
CA GLY A 303 8.36 -11.92 -1.19
C GLY A 303 7.45 -12.62 -2.22
N GLU A 304 6.14 -12.36 -2.23
CA GLU A 304 5.23 -12.86 -3.28
C GLU A 304 5.56 -12.23 -4.64
N MET A 305 5.85 -10.92 -4.64
CA MET A 305 6.24 -10.20 -5.84
C MET A 305 7.54 -10.75 -6.42
N ALA A 306 8.55 -11.02 -5.59
CA ALA A 306 9.80 -11.63 -6.00
C ALA A 306 9.58 -12.98 -6.70
N ARG A 307 8.70 -13.83 -6.15
CA ARG A 307 8.32 -15.11 -6.77
C ARG A 307 7.61 -14.95 -8.10
N LEU A 308 6.64 -14.04 -8.19
CA LEU A 308 5.88 -13.73 -9.42
C LEU A 308 6.78 -13.16 -10.52
N ALA A 309 7.66 -12.22 -10.16
CA ALA A 309 8.57 -11.53 -11.06
C ALA A 309 9.84 -12.33 -11.39
N LYS A 310 10.05 -13.49 -10.75
CA LYS A 310 11.27 -14.33 -10.88
C LYS A 310 12.55 -13.55 -10.58
N THR A 311 12.51 -12.80 -9.48
CA THR A 311 13.62 -11.97 -8.99
C THR A 311 13.78 -12.15 -7.47
N THR A 312 14.64 -11.36 -6.82
CA THR A 312 14.82 -11.38 -5.37
C THR A 312 14.00 -10.29 -4.67
N THR A 313 13.77 -10.45 -3.37
CA THR A 313 13.07 -9.43 -2.56
C THR A 313 13.85 -8.13 -2.52
N GLU A 314 15.18 -8.19 -2.49
CA GLU A 314 16.06 -7.03 -2.50
C GLU A 314 15.88 -6.21 -3.78
N ALA A 315 15.82 -6.88 -4.94
CA ALA A 315 15.56 -6.23 -6.22
C ALA A 315 14.15 -5.62 -6.30
N VAL A 316 13.17 -6.20 -5.60
CA VAL A 316 11.83 -5.60 -5.47
C VAL A 316 11.86 -4.34 -4.62
N GLN A 317 12.61 -4.34 -3.54
CA GLN A 317 12.68 -3.21 -2.62
C GLN A 317 13.57 -2.07 -3.14
N SER A 318 14.54 -2.36 -4.01
CA SER A 318 15.49 -1.37 -4.52
C SER A 318 14.90 -0.35 -5.49
N ASP A 319 13.82 -0.71 -6.20
CA ASP A 319 13.08 0.15 -7.12
C ASP A 319 11.60 -0.29 -7.16
N ARG A 320 10.86 0.04 -6.10
CA ARG A 320 9.47 -0.37 -5.94
C ARG A 320 8.54 0.24 -7.00
N PHE A 321 8.76 1.51 -7.38
CA PHE A 321 7.95 2.22 -8.37
C PHE A 321 8.16 1.65 -9.77
N GLY A 322 9.42 1.62 -10.24
CA GLY A 322 9.75 1.12 -11.57
C GLY A 322 9.41 -0.36 -11.74
N LEU A 323 9.61 -1.18 -10.70
CA LEU A 323 9.21 -2.58 -10.72
C LEU A 323 7.69 -2.74 -10.82
N CYS A 324 6.91 -2.00 -10.02
CA CYS A 324 5.45 -2.09 -10.03
C CYS A 324 4.88 -1.66 -11.39
N GLN A 325 5.35 -0.54 -11.95
CA GLN A 325 4.98 -0.07 -13.29
C GLN A 325 5.28 -1.08 -14.38
N LYS A 326 6.52 -1.59 -14.40
CA LYS A 326 6.96 -2.58 -15.38
C LYS A 326 6.06 -3.81 -15.39
N PHE A 327 5.77 -4.38 -14.22
CA PHE A 327 5.02 -5.65 -14.16
C PHE A 327 3.51 -5.47 -14.26
N ALA A 328 2.93 -4.37 -13.77
CA ALA A 328 1.52 -4.05 -14.01
C ALA A 328 1.22 -3.93 -15.51
N CYS A 329 2.06 -3.19 -16.25
CA CYS A 329 1.95 -3.05 -17.71
C CYS A 329 2.19 -4.39 -18.42
N LYS A 330 3.27 -5.11 -18.05
CA LYS A 330 3.62 -6.40 -18.67
C LYS A 330 2.53 -7.46 -18.49
N TRP A 331 1.93 -7.54 -17.31
CA TRP A 331 0.92 -8.55 -17.01
C TRP A 331 -0.48 -8.12 -17.44
N GLY A 332 -0.68 -6.84 -17.73
CA GLY A 332 -1.99 -6.26 -18.00
C GLY A 332 -2.91 -6.42 -16.80
N LYS A 333 -2.42 -6.10 -15.59
CA LYS A 333 -3.14 -6.25 -14.32
C LYS A 333 -2.93 -5.04 -13.42
N THR A 334 -3.91 -4.73 -12.58
CA THR A 334 -3.70 -3.79 -11.47
C THR A 334 -2.86 -4.47 -10.41
N LEU A 335 -1.75 -3.86 -10.02
CA LEU A 335 -0.78 -4.44 -9.09
C LEU A 335 -0.68 -3.59 -7.84
N ILE A 336 -0.87 -4.19 -6.66
CA ILE A 336 -0.61 -3.60 -5.35
C ILE A 336 0.65 -4.23 -4.78
N LEU A 337 1.74 -3.47 -4.69
CA LEU A 337 2.96 -3.88 -4.00
C LEU A 337 2.90 -3.46 -2.53
N LYS A 338 2.50 -4.39 -1.65
CA LYS A 338 2.35 -4.14 -0.22
C LYS A 338 3.69 -3.78 0.44
N GLY A 339 3.63 -3.06 1.55
CA GLY A 339 4.79 -2.60 2.34
C GLY A 339 4.61 -1.16 2.81
N ALA A 340 5.56 -0.65 3.60
CA ALA A 340 5.64 0.77 3.88
C ALA A 340 5.79 1.54 2.55
N GLY A 341 5.01 2.60 2.35
CA GLY A 341 4.89 3.21 1.01
C GLY A 341 4.26 2.22 0.03
N THR A 342 3.02 1.82 0.26
CA THR A 342 2.34 0.86 -0.63
C THR A 342 2.08 1.51 -1.99
N ILE A 343 2.43 0.81 -3.07
CA ILE A 343 2.32 1.30 -4.45
C ILE A 343 1.23 0.50 -5.16
N VAL A 344 0.33 1.20 -5.84
CA VAL A 344 -0.71 0.62 -6.68
C VAL A 344 -0.49 1.10 -8.11
N THR A 345 -0.38 0.20 -9.08
CA THR A 345 -0.21 0.59 -10.49
C THR A 345 -1.24 -0.07 -11.39
N SER A 346 -1.82 0.72 -12.31
CA SER A 346 -2.75 0.26 -13.33
C SER A 346 -2.01 -0.44 -14.49
N PRO A 347 -2.71 -1.24 -15.31
CA PRO A 347 -2.14 -1.79 -16.55
C PRO A 347 -1.60 -0.73 -17.52
N GLN A 348 -2.04 0.52 -17.39
CA GLN A 348 -1.66 1.66 -18.22
C GLN A 348 -0.44 2.42 -17.67
N GLY A 349 0.03 2.06 -16.47
CA GLY A 349 1.18 2.69 -15.82
C GLY A 349 0.83 3.81 -14.85
N GLU A 350 -0.45 4.16 -14.70
CA GLU A 350 -0.90 5.10 -13.67
C GLU A 350 -0.63 4.50 -12.29
N THR A 351 -0.02 5.28 -11.41
CA THR A 351 0.50 4.82 -10.12
C THR A 351 -0.03 5.68 -8.99
N LEU A 352 -0.54 5.04 -7.95
CA LEU A 352 -0.88 5.65 -6.68
C LEU A 352 0.14 5.20 -5.63
N CYS A 353 0.59 6.13 -4.79
CA CYS A 353 1.42 5.84 -3.63
C CYS A 353 0.70 6.24 -2.35
N ASN A 354 0.50 5.27 -1.46
CA ASN A 354 0.08 5.55 -0.10
C ASN A 354 1.33 5.66 0.79
N PRO A 355 1.71 6.87 1.25
CA PRO A 355 2.97 7.11 1.94
C PRO A 355 2.99 6.56 3.38
N ALA A 356 1.87 6.02 3.87
CA ALA A 356 1.76 5.51 5.22
C ALA A 356 2.77 4.37 5.49
N ALA A 357 3.49 4.51 6.60
CA ALA A 357 4.35 3.48 7.17
C ALA A 357 3.86 3.19 8.59
N ASN A 358 3.00 2.19 8.74
CA ASN A 358 2.39 1.86 10.02
C ASN A 358 2.80 0.46 10.49
N PRO A 359 3.55 0.34 11.61
CA PRO A 359 4.05 -0.94 12.10
C PRO A 359 2.93 -1.89 12.55
N VAL A 360 1.74 -1.38 12.91
CA VAL A 360 0.62 -2.23 13.36
C VAL A 360 0.09 -3.13 12.24
N LEU A 361 0.36 -2.76 10.98
CA LEU A 361 0.00 -3.56 9.80
C LEU A 361 0.98 -4.72 9.55
N ALA A 362 2.13 -4.76 10.22
CA ALA A 362 3.11 -5.84 10.13
C ALA A 362 2.71 -7.06 10.99
N SER A 363 1.43 -7.45 10.93
CA SER A 363 0.86 -8.59 11.63
C SER A 363 0.11 -9.52 10.67
N ALA A 364 0.02 -10.80 11.03
CA ALA A 364 -0.66 -11.79 10.19
C ALA A 364 -2.15 -11.45 10.04
N GLY A 365 -2.69 -11.65 8.83
CA GLY A 365 -4.10 -11.46 8.52
C GLY A 365 -4.50 -10.04 8.07
N THR A 366 -3.65 -9.03 8.22
CA THR A 366 -3.93 -7.68 7.70
C THR A 366 -4.04 -7.65 6.17
N GLY A 367 -3.25 -8.50 5.49
CA GLY A 367 -3.38 -8.74 4.05
C GLY A 367 -4.76 -9.27 3.65
N ASP A 368 -5.32 -10.22 4.42
CA ASP A 368 -6.66 -10.78 4.16
C ASP A 368 -7.75 -9.70 4.32
N VAL A 369 -7.58 -8.82 5.32
CA VAL A 369 -8.45 -7.66 5.51
C VAL A 369 -8.37 -6.72 4.30
N LEU A 370 -7.18 -6.39 3.82
CA LEU A 370 -7.00 -5.57 2.62
C LEU A 370 -7.66 -6.19 1.38
N ALA A 371 -7.46 -7.49 1.14
CA ALA A 371 -8.09 -8.19 0.03
C ALA A 371 -9.63 -8.14 0.12
N GLY A 372 -10.19 -8.32 1.32
CA GLY A 372 -11.62 -8.18 1.57
C GLY A 372 -12.14 -6.76 1.35
N ILE A 373 -11.40 -5.73 1.80
CA ILE A 373 -11.72 -4.32 1.53
C ILE A 373 -11.85 -4.08 0.03
N ILE A 374 -10.86 -4.51 -0.75
CA ILE A 374 -10.85 -4.32 -2.21
C ILE A 374 -12.07 -5.05 -2.82
N GLY A 375 -12.34 -6.28 -2.39
CA GLY A 375 -13.50 -7.05 -2.86
C GLY A 375 -14.83 -6.33 -2.63
N GLY A 376 -15.02 -5.76 -1.44
CA GLY A 376 -16.23 -5.02 -1.11
C GLY A 376 -16.36 -3.69 -1.85
N LEU A 377 -15.26 -3.01 -2.17
CA LEU A 377 -15.26 -1.80 -2.99
C LEU A 377 -15.57 -2.11 -4.46
N LEU A 378 -15.00 -3.18 -5.02
CA LEU A 378 -15.29 -3.63 -6.38
C LEU A 378 -16.78 -4.00 -6.55
N GLY A 379 -17.36 -4.64 -5.53
CA GLY A 379 -18.79 -5.00 -5.52
C GLY A 379 -19.69 -3.77 -5.53
N GLN A 380 -19.25 -2.67 -4.91
CA GLN A 380 -19.96 -1.40 -4.91
C GLN A 380 -19.79 -0.60 -6.22
N GLY A 381 -19.14 -1.17 -7.23
CA GLY A 381 -19.02 -0.56 -8.55
C GLY A 381 -17.73 0.23 -8.79
N VAL A 382 -16.86 0.36 -7.80
CA VAL A 382 -15.55 1.03 -7.95
C VAL A 382 -14.69 0.27 -8.99
N SER A 383 -13.89 1.00 -9.78
CA SER A 383 -12.98 0.39 -10.76
C SER A 383 -11.82 -0.36 -10.09
N LEU A 384 -11.10 -1.21 -10.83
CA LEU A 384 -10.02 -2.04 -10.28
C LEU A 384 -8.90 -1.21 -9.66
N PHE A 385 -8.44 -0.18 -10.36
CA PHE A 385 -7.36 0.70 -9.93
C PHE A 385 -7.78 1.57 -8.73
N GLU A 386 -8.96 2.16 -8.80
CA GLU A 386 -9.52 2.98 -7.73
C GLU A 386 -9.82 2.18 -6.46
N ALA A 387 -10.39 0.98 -6.58
CA ALA A 387 -10.68 0.12 -5.44
C ALA A 387 -9.40 -0.37 -4.76
N ALA A 388 -8.36 -0.63 -5.56
CA ALA A 388 -7.03 -0.96 -5.06
C ALA A 388 -6.43 0.20 -4.25
N GLY A 389 -6.41 1.41 -4.80
CA GLY A 389 -5.89 2.61 -4.12
C GLY A 389 -6.71 2.98 -2.87
N LEU A 390 -8.03 3.10 -3.01
CA LEU A 390 -8.93 3.41 -1.90
C LEU A 390 -8.87 2.33 -0.82
N GLY A 391 -8.76 1.06 -1.19
CA GLY A 391 -8.63 -0.03 -0.24
C GLY A 391 -7.37 0.08 0.61
N VAL A 392 -6.22 0.35 -0.02
CA VAL A 392 -4.94 0.60 0.68
C VAL A 392 -5.03 1.81 1.61
N TYR A 393 -5.68 2.88 1.16
CA TYR A 393 -5.86 4.10 1.95
C TYR A 393 -6.74 3.87 3.18
N LEU A 394 -7.93 3.26 3.01
CA LEU A 394 -8.84 2.94 4.12
C LEU A 394 -8.20 1.98 5.13
N HIS A 395 -7.46 0.99 4.64
CA HIS A 395 -6.72 0.05 5.47
C HIS A 395 -5.67 0.77 6.34
N SER A 396 -4.92 1.70 5.75
CA SER A 396 -3.89 2.47 6.46
C SER A 396 -4.49 3.50 7.41
N LEU A 397 -5.59 4.14 7.04
CA LEU A 397 -6.30 5.09 7.89
C LEU A 397 -6.90 4.39 9.13
N ALA A 398 -7.46 3.18 8.95
CA ALA A 398 -7.92 2.35 10.05
C ALA A 398 -6.77 1.93 10.98
N ALA A 399 -5.62 1.56 10.40
CA ALA A 399 -4.42 1.23 11.17
C ALA A 399 -3.89 2.42 11.97
N GLU A 400 -3.87 3.62 11.38
CA GLU A 400 -3.40 4.84 12.05
C GLU A 400 -4.31 5.24 13.21
N ALA A 401 -5.62 5.13 13.01
CA ALA A 401 -6.59 5.36 14.09
C ALA A 401 -6.42 4.37 15.25
N LEU A 402 -6.16 3.08 14.97
CA LEU A 402 -5.90 2.09 16.01
C LEU A 402 -4.55 2.31 16.70
N ARG A 403 -3.51 2.64 15.94
CA ARG A 403 -2.19 2.97 16.46
C ARG A 403 -2.25 4.14 17.44
N SER A 404 -3.03 5.17 17.11
CA SER A 404 -3.24 6.33 17.99
C SER A 404 -3.94 5.96 19.31
N GLU A 405 -4.72 4.88 19.33
CA GLU A 405 -5.49 4.43 20.51
C GLU A 405 -4.73 3.41 21.37
N ILE A 406 -4.02 2.48 20.74
CA ILE A 406 -3.45 1.28 21.38
C ILE A 406 -1.91 1.36 21.44
N GLY A 407 -1.28 2.12 20.54
CA GLY A 407 0.16 2.20 20.35
C GLY A 407 0.68 1.36 19.17
N ASP A 408 2.00 1.23 19.08
CA ASP A 408 2.69 0.61 17.94
C ASP A 408 2.63 -0.93 17.92
N ALA A 409 2.15 -1.56 18.99
CA ALA A 409 2.08 -3.02 19.15
C ALA A 409 0.78 -3.46 19.82
N GLY A 410 0.31 -4.67 19.49
CA GLY A 410 -0.86 -5.30 20.11
C GLY A 410 -2.16 -5.22 19.29
N VAL A 411 -2.17 -4.46 18.19
CA VAL A 411 -3.29 -4.44 17.23
C VAL A 411 -3.37 -5.78 16.49
N LEU A 412 -4.57 -6.37 16.46
CA LEU A 412 -4.87 -7.56 15.68
C LEU A 412 -5.58 -7.17 14.37
N ALA A 413 -5.48 -8.04 13.36
CA ALA A 413 -6.18 -7.84 12.09
C ALA A 413 -7.71 -7.69 12.26
N SER A 414 -8.30 -8.33 13.29
CA SER A 414 -9.72 -8.19 13.62
C SER A 414 -10.11 -6.79 14.10
N ASP A 415 -9.18 -6.04 14.69
CA ASP A 415 -9.46 -4.69 15.21
C ASP A 415 -9.66 -3.70 14.06
N LEU A 416 -8.93 -3.90 12.94
CA LEU A 416 -9.13 -3.15 11.70
C LEU A 416 -10.58 -3.23 11.23
N LEU A 417 -11.22 -4.41 11.34
CA LEU A 417 -12.60 -4.63 10.89
C LEU A 417 -13.60 -3.67 11.55
N LEU A 418 -13.41 -3.40 12.85
CA LEU A 418 -14.28 -2.50 13.61
C LEU A 418 -14.00 -1.04 13.30
N LYS A 419 -12.74 -0.71 12.96
CA LYS A 419 -12.34 0.66 12.64
C LYS A 419 -12.71 1.10 11.22
N LEU A 420 -12.80 0.17 10.26
CA LEU A 420 -13.13 0.46 8.86
C LEU A 420 -14.39 1.34 8.67
N PRO A 421 -15.57 1.01 9.26
CA PRO A 421 -16.76 1.86 9.09
C PRO A 421 -16.60 3.26 9.70
N VAL A 422 -15.79 3.39 10.76
CA VAL A 422 -15.55 4.68 11.44
C VAL A 422 -14.73 5.60 10.54
N VAL A 423 -13.64 5.11 9.96
CA VAL A 423 -12.81 5.93 9.07
C VAL A 423 -13.51 6.25 7.75
N ILE A 424 -14.32 5.32 7.22
CA ILE A 424 -15.17 5.59 6.05
C ILE A 424 -16.18 6.69 6.35
N LYS A 425 -16.79 6.69 7.55
CA LYS A 425 -17.70 7.76 7.97
C LYS A 425 -16.97 9.10 8.05
N GLY A 426 -15.78 9.14 8.66
CA GLY A 426 -14.97 10.35 8.79
C GLY A 426 -14.67 10.99 7.43
N LEU A 427 -14.26 10.18 6.44
CA LEU A 427 -13.99 10.66 5.07
C LEU A 427 -15.21 11.22 4.34
N LYS A 428 -16.44 10.87 4.75
CA LYS A 428 -17.67 11.39 4.14
C LYS A 428 -18.15 12.70 4.77
N GLN A 429 -17.76 12.97 6.02
CA GLN A 429 -18.29 14.08 6.82
C GLN A 429 -17.41 15.33 6.77
N ASP A 430 -16.10 15.15 6.65
CA ASP A 430 -15.15 16.20 6.29
C ASP A 430 -15.17 16.35 4.77
#